data_AF-A0A8S2SUY7-F1
#
_entry.id   AF-A0A8S2SUY7-F1
#
_cell.length_a   1.000
_cell.length_b   1.000
_cell.length_c   1.000
_cell.angle_alpha   90.00
_cell.angle_beta   90.00
_cell.angle_gamma   90.00
#
_symmetry.space_group_name_H-M   'P 1'
#
loop_
_entity.id
_entity.type
_entity.pdbx_description
1 polymer ?
#
loop_
_entity_poly.entity_id
_entity_poly.type
_entity_poly.pdbx_seq_one_letter_code
_entity_poly.pdbx_strand_id
1 'polypeptide(L)' 'KDVLPYDQTRVILTSSSDSDYINANFINIPIRSTDMVNRYIATQGPMPTTCEAFWTMIWEQQCTLLIMLTTLFE' A
#
# COMPACT_ATOMS: atom_id res chain seq x y z
N LYS A 1 2.27 15.70 8.99
CA LYS A 1 1.38 15.77 7.80
C LYS A 1 2.21 15.66 6.51
N ASP A 2 3.45 15.16 6.64
CA ASP A 2 4.55 15.45 5.72
C ASP A 2 5.10 14.16 5.09
N VAL A 3 4.38 13.05 5.28
CA VAL A 3 4.70 11.74 4.71
C VAL A 3 3.57 11.41 3.74
N LEU A 4 3.82 11.70 2.47
CA LEU A 4 2.90 11.50 1.36
C LEU A 4 3.54 10.54 0.36
N PRO A 5 2.74 9.78 -0.40
CA PRO A 5 3.28 8.85 -1.38
C PRO A 5 3.84 9.61 -2.57
N TYR A 6 4.89 9.07 -3.20
CA TYR A 6 5.36 9.58 -4.49
C TYR A 6 4.34 9.29 -5.59
N ASP A 7 3.98 10.29 -6.39
CA ASP A 7 2.97 10.16 -7.46
C ASP A 7 3.31 9.05 -8.46
N GLN A 8 4.60 8.85 -8.76
CA GLN A 8 5.06 7.87 -9.75
C GLN A 8 4.85 6.42 -9.31
N THR A 9 4.80 6.16 -8.00
CA THR A 9 4.71 4.79 -7.47
C THR A 9 3.55 4.59 -6.51
N ARG A 10 2.69 5.61 -6.35
CA ARG A 10 1.52 5.49 -5.47
C ARG A 10 0.59 4.39 -5.96
N VAL A 11 -0.08 3.73 -5.03
CA VAL A 11 -1.16 2.82 -5.39
C VAL A 11 -2.38 3.65 -5.78
N ILE A 12 -3.01 3.30 -6.90
CA ILE A 12 -4.20 3.96 -7.43
C ILE A 12 -5.37 2.99 -7.28
N LEU A 13 -6.42 3.41 -6.57
CA LEU A 13 -7.62 2.58 -6.41
C LEU A 13 -8.53 2.75 -7.62
N THR A 14 -8.97 1.63 -8.21
CA THR A 14 -9.77 1.65 -9.45
C THR A 14 -11.27 1.44 -9.21
N SER A 15 -11.63 0.81 -8.10
CA SER A 15 -12.99 0.40 -7.73
C SER A 15 -13.60 1.30 -6.66
N SER A 16 -12.88 2.34 -6.20
CA SER A 16 -13.42 3.29 -5.23
C SER A 16 -14.31 4.33 -5.92
N SER A 17 -15.51 4.54 -5.38
CA SER A 17 -16.45 5.55 -5.90
C SER A 17 -16.05 6.99 -5.58
N ASP A 18 -15.27 7.18 -4.51
CA ASP A 18 -15.10 8.49 -3.88
C ASP A 18 -13.73 9.11 -4.19
N SER A 19 -12.67 8.29 -4.27
CA SER A 19 -11.30 8.76 -4.52
C SER A 19 -10.38 7.63 -4.97
N ASP A 20 -9.47 7.92 -5.89
CA ASP A 20 -8.42 6.98 -6.31
C ASP A 20 -7.23 6.94 -5.32
N TYR A 21 -7.27 7.77 -4.28
CA TYR A 21 -6.14 8.03 -3.39
C TYR A 21 -6.11 7.08 -2.18
N ILE A 22 -4.94 6.48 -1.97
CA ILE A 22 -4.51 5.89 -0.71
C ILE A 22 -3.04 6.25 -0.46
N ASN A 23 -2.66 6.49 0.80
CA ASN A 23 -1.28 6.76 1.16
C ASN A 23 -0.47 5.44 1.21
N ALA A 24 -0.13 4.95 0.01
CA ALA A 24 0.63 3.73 -0.20
C ALA A 24 1.48 3.83 -1.47
N ASN A 25 2.62 3.14 -1.51
CA ASN A 25 3.50 3.04 -2.68
C ASN A 25 3.86 1.58 -2.99
N PHE A 26 3.96 1.26 -4.28
CA PHE A 26 4.64 0.06 -4.76
C PHE A 26 6.14 0.18 -4.51
N ILE A 27 6.72 -0.84 -3.91
CA ILE A 27 8.16 -0.98 -3.68
C ILE A 27 8.63 -2.26 -4.37
N ASN A 28 9.43 -2.09 -5.42
CA ASN A 28 10.04 -3.19 -6.17
C ASN A 28 11.55 -3.19 -5.89
N ILE A 29 12.06 -4.25 -5.28
CA ILE A 29 13.47 -4.40 -4.91
C ILE A 29 14.07 -5.54 -5.75
N PRO A 30 14.86 -5.22 -6.79
CA PRO A 30 15.59 -6.24 -7.56
C PRO A 30 16.62 -6.95 -6.70
N ILE A 31 16.68 -8.28 -6.80
CA ILE A 31 17.71 -9.08 -6.15
C ILE A 31 18.94 -9.13 -7.06
N ARG A 32 20.08 -8.66 -6.56
CA ARG A 32 21.33 -8.61 -7.35
C ARG A 32 21.67 -9.98 -7.92
N SER A 33 22.15 -9.98 -9.16
CA SER A 33 22.62 -11.18 -9.86
C SER A 33 21.54 -12.22 -10.16
N THR A 34 20.26 -11.86 -10.09
CA THR A 34 19.12 -12.69 -10.50
C THR A 34 18.08 -11.82 -11.21
N ASP A 35 17.16 -12.43 -11.96
CA ASP A 35 16.00 -11.74 -12.54
C ASP A 35 14.83 -11.61 -11.55
N MET A 36 15.04 -11.96 -10.28
CA MET A 36 14.00 -11.92 -9.26
C MET A 36 13.82 -10.50 -8.71
N VAL A 37 12.56 -10.13 -8.46
CA VAL A 37 12.19 -8.84 -7.87
C VAL A 37 11.25 -9.09 -6.71
N ASN A 38 11.64 -8.64 -5.51
CA ASN A 38 10.74 -8.63 -4.37
C ASN A 38 9.78 -7.44 -4.50
N ARG A 39 8.48 -7.72 -4.48
CA ARG A 39 7.44 -6.70 -4.63
C ARG A 39 6.67 -6.55 -3.33
N TYR A 40 6.51 -5.31 -2.90
CA TYR A 40 5.79 -4.94 -1.70
C TYR A 40 4.90 -3.73 -1.96
N ILE A 41 3.94 -3.54 -1.09
CA ILE A 41 3.23 -2.27 -0.93
C ILE A 41 3.54 -1.77 0.47
N ALA A 42 4.14 -0.58 0.56
CA ALA A 42 4.28 0.12 1.84
C ALA A 42 3.13 1.11 1.97
N THR A 43 2.51 1.16 3.13
CA THR A 43 1.33 1.99 3.39
C THR A 43 1.32 2.44 4.84
N GLN A 44 0.62 3.55 5.11
CA GLN A 44 0.37 3.98 6.49
C GLN A 44 -0.54 3.01 7.24
N GLY A 45 -0.56 3.14 8.58
CA GLY A 45 -1.61 2.52 9.38
C GLY A 45 -3.00 2.97 8.92
N PRO A 46 -3.97 2.05 8.74
CA PRO A 46 -5.33 2.41 8.38
C PRO A 46 -5.95 3.31 9.45
N MET A 47 -6.56 4.41 9.03
CA MET A 47 -7.37 5.27 9.88
C MET A 47 -8.84 4.88 9.73
N PRO A 48 -9.73 5.26 10.68
CA PRO A 48 -11.17 4.98 10.56
C PRO A 48 -11.78 5.40 9.22
N THR A 49 -11.29 6.50 8.63
CA THR A 49 -11.75 7.02 7.33
C THR A 49 -11.11 6.37 6.11
N THR A 50 -10.05 5.57 6.28
CA THR A 50 -9.32 4.93 5.16
C THR A 50 -9.34 3.40 5.24
N CYS A 51 -10.05 2.80 6.19
CA CYS A 51 -10.15 1.35 6.32
C CYS A 51 -10.74 0.68 5.08
N GLU A 52 -11.76 1.28 4.46
CA GLU A 52 -12.38 0.74 3.24
C GLU A 52 -11.42 0.82 2.04
N ALA A 53 -10.77 1.95 1.85
CA ALA A 53 -9.73 2.13 0.84
C ALA A 53 -8.57 1.14 1.02
N PHE A 54 -8.18 0.86 2.27
CA PHE A 54 -7.15 -0.13 2.59
C PHE A 54 -7.54 -1.55 2.19
N TRP A 55 -8.78 -1.96 2.46
CA TRP A 55 -9.26 -3.28 2.01
C TRP A 55 -9.47 -3.36 0.51
N THR A 56 -9.91 -2.27 -0.13
CA THR A 56 -10.00 -2.16 -1.59
C THR A 56 -8.63 -2.36 -2.23
N MET A 57 -7.59 -1.71 -1.68
CA MET A 57 -6.21 -1.89 -2.13
C MET A 57 -5.77 -3.36 -2.06
N ILE A 58 -6.01 -4.03 -0.92
CA ILE A 58 -5.64 -5.43 -0.71
C ILE A 58 -6.35 -6.33 -1.72
N TRP A 59 -7.63 -6.10 -1.93
CA TRP A 59 -8.44 -6.84 -2.88
C TRP A 59 -7.94 -6.64 -4.31
N GLU A 60 -7.82 -5.40 -4.78
CA GLU A 60 -7.38 -5.12 -6.16
C GLU A 60 -5.98 -5.64 -6.46
N GLN A 61 -5.06 -5.52 -5.50
CA GLN A 61 -3.67 -5.96 -5.64
C GLN A 61 -3.47 -7.44 -5.31
N GLN A 62 -4.55 -8.17 -4.99
CA GLN A 62 -4.53 -9.61 -4.67
C GLN A 62 -3.48 -9.95 -3.58
N CYS A 63 -3.36 -9.09 -2.57
CA CYS A 63 -2.39 -9.27 -1.50
C CYS A 63 -2.82 -10.43 -0.59
N THR A 64 -1.95 -11.44 -0.45
CA THR A 64 -2.23 -12.64 0.37
C THR A 64 -1.60 -12.60 1.76
N LEU A 65 -0.67 -11.68 1.99
CA LEU A 65 0.03 -11.51 3.26
C LEU A 65 0.05 -10.02 3.65
N LEU A 66 -0.35 -9.75 4.89
CA LEU A 66 -0.28 -8.43 5.53
C LEU A 66 0.68 -8.51 6.71
N ILE A 67 1.63 -7.58 6.77
CA ILE A 67 2.60 -7.48 7.86
C ILE A 67 2.40 -6.15 8.57
N MET A 68 1.96 -6.18 9.82
CA MET A 68 1.82 -4.99 10.67
C MET A 68 2.99 -4.92 11.65
N LEU A 69 3.72 -3.80 11.62
CA LEU A 69 4.96 -3.61 12.40
C LEU A 69 4.75 -2.82 13.70
N THR A 70 3.50 -2.64 14.14
CA THR A 70 3.14 -1.84 15.31
C THR A 70 1.93 -2.43 16.05
N THR A 71 1.71 -2.03 17.29
CA THR A 71 0.51 -2.32 18.08
C THR A 71 -0.63 -1.35 17.72
N LEU A 72 -1.85 -1.60 18.20
CA LEU A 72 -2.97 -0.68 17.99
C LEU A 72 -2.86 0.61 18.81
N PHE A 73 -2.24 0.50 19.99
CA PHE A 73 -1.92 1.58 20.90
C PHE A 73 -0.50 1.34 21.40
N GLU A 74 0.28 2.41 21.55
CA GLU A 74 1.58 2.37 22.22
C GLU A 74 1.42 2.57 23.73
#